data_AF-A0A7S1BCK7-F1
#
_entry.id   AF-A0A7S1BCK7-F1
#
_cell.length_a   1.000
_cell.length_b   1.000
_cell.length_c   1.000
_cell.angle_alpha   90.00
_cell.angle_beta   90.00
_cell.angle_gamma   90.00
#
_symmetry.space_group_name_H-M   'P 1'
#
loop_
_entity.id
_entity.type
_entity.pdbx_description
1 polymer ?
#
loop_
_entity_poly.entity_id
_entity_poly.type
_entity_poly.pdbx_seq_one_letter_code
_entity_poly.pdbx_strand_id
1 'polypeptide(L)'
;MLKTQRFSSLFRHYAKYHGLRKDDLEYNFVNPLDNEDTPESVQLQRNDTINVRKRRPVDSEERSGSVSIPSGTDYFTAMRNLLDNGEHTDMIFVVGTTAIRAHRCILAARGIFFKEEFRREIASPQEGSEGRIEVGDEVSEGVVRAVLEFVYCNRVPGIVNFTVSEFQTCI
;
A
#
# COMPACT_ATOMS: atom_id res chain seq x y z
N MET A 1 40.63 25.08 -9.12
CA MET A 1 39.64 25.60 -8.15
C MET A 1 38.26 25.26 -8.71
N LEU A 2 37.60 24.22 -8.18
CA LEU A 2 36.25 23.86 -8.62
C LEU A 2 35.28 24.92 -8.09
N LYS A 3 34.62 25.65 -8.99
CA LYS A 3 33.62 26.65 -8.59
C LYS A 3 32.35 25.90 -8.20
N THR A 4 31.98 25.97 -6.92
CA THR A 4 30.69 25.47 -6.45
C THR A 4 29.60 26.45 -6.89
N GLN A 5 28.52 25.91 -7.44
CA GLN A 5 27.35 26.68 -7.88
C GLN A 5 26.11 26.00 -7.33
N ARG A 6 25.27 26.74 -6.60
CA ARG A 6 24.00 26.20 -6.09
C ARG A 6 23.19 25.59 -7.23
N PHE A 7 22.63 24.41 -7.05
CA PHE A 7 21.90 23.69 -8.10
C PHE A 7 20.75 24.52 -8.74
N SER A 8 19.98 25.27 -7.93
CA SER A 8 18.94 26.19 -8.44
C SER A 8 19.46 27.32 -9.35
N SER A 9 20.77 27.60 -9.31
CA SER A 9 21.42 28.58 -10.16
C SER A 9 21.58 28.12 -11.62
N LEU A 10 21.61 26.81 -11.85
CA LEU A 10 21.82 26.22 -13.17
C LEU A 10 20.65 26.50 -14.12
N PHE A 11 19.44 26.67 -13.56
CA PHE A 11 18.19 26.83 -14.32
C PHE A 11 17.67 28.27 -14.33
N ARG A 12 18.47 29.26 -13.90
CA ARG A 12 18.08 30.67 -13.91
C ARG A 12 17.67 31.17 -15.29
N HIS A 13 18.39 30.73 -16.33
CA HIS A 13 18.08 31.10 -17.71
C HIS A 13 16.78 30.45 -18.19
N TYR A 14 16.47 29.23 -17.75
CA TYR A 14 15.20 28.55 -18.05
C TYR A 14 14.02 29.32 -17.46
N ALA A 15 14.07 29.68 -16.17
CA ALA A 15 13.04 30.47 -15.51
C ALA A 15 12.77 31.79 -16.25
N LYS A 16 13.85 32.53 -16.57
CA LYS A 16 13.77 33.81 -17.28
C LYS A 16 13.21 33.66 -18.70
N TYR A 17 13.63 32.65 -19.46
CA TYR A 17 13.19 32.44 -20.84
C TYR A 17 11.72 32.04 -20.93
N HIS A 18 11.21 31.33 -19.92
CA HIS A 18 9.82 30.86 -19.86
C HIS A 18 8.89 31.71 -18.99
N GLY A 19 9.36 32.86 -18.49
CA GLY A 19 8.56 33.77 -17.65
C GLY A 19 8.12 33.17 -16.31
N LEU A 20 8.87 32.21 -15.79
CA LEU A 20 8.59 31.53 -14.51
C LEU A 20 9.38 32.21 -13.39
N ARG A 21 8.78 32.33 -12.19
CA ARG A 21 9.54 32.74 -11.00
C ARG A 21 10.36 31.55 -10.52
N LYS A 22 11.52 31.82 -9.92
CA LYS A 22 12.40 30.77 -9.38
C LYS A 22 11.66 29.87 -8.39
N ASP A 23 10.83 30.46 -7.54
CA ASP A 23 10.09 29.74 -6.49
C ASP A 23 8.91 28.92 -7.05
N ASP A 24 8.54 29.13 -8.32
CA ASP A 24 7.53 28.35 -9.03
C ASP A 24 8.13 27.10 -9.71
N LEU A 25 9.46 26.88 -9.62
CA LEU A 25 10.11 25.70 -10.20
C LEU A 25 10.23 24.57 -9.18
N GLU A 26 9.96 23.34 -9.62
CA GLU A 26 10.14 22.14 -8.83
C GLU A 26 11.18 21.21 -9.50
N TYR A 27 12.08 20.65 -8.68
CA TYR A 27 13.12 19.71 -9.10
C TYR A 27 12.87 18.36 -8.40
N ASN A 28 12.79 17.27 -9.17
CA ASN A 28 12.56 15.93 -8.64
C ASN A 28 13.78 15.04 -8.86
N PHE A 29 14.32 14.48 -7.77
CA PHE A 29 15.40 13.48 -7.77
C PHE A 29 14.91 12.24 -7.04
N VAL A 30 14.15 11.39 -7.73
CA VAL A 30 13.42 10.23 -7.17
C VAL A 30 12.33 10.62 -6.14
N ASN A 31 12.50 11.71 -5.38
CA ASN A 31 11.53 12.39 -4.53
C ASN A 31 11.53 13.92 -4.80
N PRO A 32 10.45 14.64 -4.45
CA PRO A 32 10.41 16.10 -4.51
C PRO A 32 11.47 16.72 -3.60
N LEU A 33 12.21 17.71 -4.11
CA LEU A 33 13.10 18.54 -3.29
C LEU A 33 12.44 19.88 -2.99
N ASP A 34 12.41 20.26 -1.73
CA ASP A 34 12.06 21.63 -1.34
C ASP A 34 13.17 22.60 -1.76
N ASN A 35 12.79 23.87 -2.00
CA ASN A 35 13.72 24.90 -2.49
C ASN A 35 14.92 25.13 -1.55
N GLU A 36 14.74 24.88 -0.25
CA GLU A 36 15.79 24.98 0.77
C GLU A 36 16.58 23.68 0.95
N ASP A 37 16.00 22.52 0.59
CA ASP A 37 16.63 21.20 0.62
C ASP A 37 17.42 20.88 -0.65
N THR A 38 17.64 21.89 -1.49
CA THR A 38 18.41 21.76 -2.71
C THR A 38 19.88 21.47 -2.35
N PRO A 39 20.40 20.25 -2.62
CA PRO A 39 21.73 19.86 -2.20
C PRO A 39 22.80 20.78 -2.82
N GLU A 40 23.84 21.08 -2.05
CA GLU A 40 24.93 21.96 -2.49
C GLU A 40 25.70 21.34 -3.67
N SER A 41 25.75 20.02 -3.76
CA SER A 41 26.32 19.26 -4.87
C SER A 41 25.41 18.09 -5.29
N VAL A 42 25.26 17.89 -6.59
CA VAL A 42 24.59 16.72 -7.18
C VAL A 42 25.59 16.01 -8.07
N GLN A 43 25.80 14.70 -7.84
CA GLN A 43 26.67 13.88 -8.67
C GLN A 43 25.85 13.26 -9.81
N LEU A 44 25.77 13.96 -10.94
CA LEU A 44 25.06 13.46 -12.12
C LEU A 44 25.96 12.53 -12.94
N GLN A 45 25.41 11.40 -13.37
CA GLN A 45 26.04 10.49 -14.30
C GLN A 45 25.65 10.82 -15.76
N ARG A 46 26.39 10.23 -16.70
CA ARG A 46 26.05 10.33 -18.12
C ARG A 46 24.68 9.66 -18.33
N ASN A 47 23.74 10.41 -18.92
CA ASN A 47 22.34 10.05 -19.20
C ASN A 47 21.32 10.32 -18.07
N ASP A 48 21.71 11.01 -17.00
CA ASP A 48 20.72 11.48 -16.01
C ASP A 48 19.76 12.51 -16.64
N THR A 49 18.47 12.36 -16.36
CA THR A 49 17.42 13.25 -16.86
C THR A 49 16.87 14.10 -15.72
N ILE A 50 17.05 15.42 -15.82
CA ILE A 50 16.47 16.38 -14.86
C ILE A 50 15.12 16.85 -15.41
N ASN A 51 14.06 16.56 -14.68
CA ASN A 51 12.72 17.04 -14.99
C ASN A 51 12.46 18.35 -14.24
N VAL A 52 12.23 19.44 -14.98
CA VAL A 52 11.84 20.75 -14.42
C VAL A 52 10.39 21.00 -14.74
N ARG A 53 9.56 21.27 -13.73
CA ARG A 53 8.12 21.54 -13.90
C ARG A 53 7.73 22.83 -13.17
N LYS A 54 6.71 23.50 -13.70
CA LYS A 54 6.05 24.61 -13.01
C LYS A 54 5.17 24.04 -11.90
N ARG A 55 5.36 24.49 -10.66
CA ARG A 55 4.52 24.19 -9.51
C ARG A 55 3.10 24.67 -9.81
N ARG A 56 2.10 23.81 -9.63
CA ARG A 56 0.71 24.23 -9.74
C ARG A 56 0.42 25.18 -8.57
N PRO A 57 -0.25 26.33 -8.80
CA PRO A 57 -0.77 27.12 -7.70
C PRO A 57 -1.65 26.21 -6.85
N VAL A 58 -1.27 26.02 -5.59
CA VAL A 58 -2.16 25.40 -4.63
C VAL A 58 -3.18 26.50 -4.33
N ASP A 59 -4.39 26.35 -4.87
CA ASP A 59 -5.48 27.26 -4.50
C ASP A 59 -5.58 27.23 -2.98
N SER A 60 -5.53 28.41 -2.38
CA SER A 60 -5.33 28.66 -0.95
C SER A 60 -6.54 28.30 -0.06
N GLU A 61 -7.17 27.16 -0.33
CA GLU A 61 -8.23 26.56 0.49
C GLU A 61 -7.78 25.34 1.31
N GLU A 62 -6.49 25.03 1.39
CA GLU A 62 -5.96 24.16 2.46
C GLU A 62 -5.47 25.02 3.63
N ARG A 63 -6.42 25.74 4.23
CA ARG A 63 -6.39 26.18 5.62
C ARG A 63 -6.04 24.98 6.51
N SER A 64 -5.09 25.15 7.42
CA SER A 64 -4.91 24.49 8.75
C SER A 64 -5.81 23.32 9.17
N GLY A 65 -6.04 22.34 8.30
CA GLY A 65 -6.24 20.97 8.70
C GLY A 65 -4.87 20.36 8.68
N SER A 66 -4.26 20.13 9.84
CA SER A 66 -3.36 19.00 9.92
C SER A 66 -4.20 17.78 9.51
N VAL A 67 -4.20 17.42 8.23
CA VAL A 67 -4.65 16.11 7.83
C VAL A 67 -3.63 15.21 8.50
N SER A 68 -3.97 14.71 9.68
CA SER A 68 -3.26 13.58 10.26
C SER A 68 -3.46 12.48 9.24
N ILE A 69 -2.49 12.30 8.34
CA ILE A 69 -2.40 11.11 7.54
C ILE A 69 -2.47 9.99 8.58
N PRO A 70 -3.55 9.18 8.61
CA PRO A 70 -3.67 8.13 9.59
C PRO A 70 -2.37 7.35 9.50
N SER A 71 -1.68 7.19 10.63
CA SER A 71 -0.47 6.38 10.63
C SER A 71 -0.85 5.05 9.99
N GLY A 72 0.04 4.43 9.21
CA GLY A 72 -0.28 3.13 8.59
C GLY A 72 -0.84 2.12 9.61
N THR A 73 -0.52 2.29 10.90
CA THR A 73 -1.11 1.58 12.04
C THR A 73 -2.62 1.69 12.16
N ASP A 74 -3.22 2.86 11.92
CA ASP A 74 -4.64 3.11 12.16
C ASP A 74 -5.51 2.29 11.19
N TYR A 75 -5.08 2.18 9.94
CA TYR A 75 -5.69 1.29 8.96
C TYR A 75 -5.61 -0.18 9.41
N PHE A 76 -4.43 -0.65 9.82
CA PHE A 76 -4.27 -2.03 10.27
C PHE A 76 -5.09 -2.33 11.53
N THR A 77 -5.18 -1.39 12.46
CA THR A 77 -6.02 -1.51 13.66
C THR A 77 -7.50 -1.55 13.29
N ALA A 78 -7.97 -0.69 12.38
CA ALA A 78 -9.36 -0.73 11.91
C ALA A 78 -9.69 -2.05 11.21
N MET A 79 -8.80 -2.55 10.33
CA MET A 79 -8.97 -3.84 9.67
C MET A 79 -8.94 -5.01 10.65
N ARG A 80 -8.11 -4.93 11.70
CA ARG A 80 -8.07 -5.94 12.77
C ARG A 80 -9.38 -5.97 13.55
N ASN A 81 -9.88 -4.81 13.93
CA ASN A 81 -11.15 -4.68 14.64
C ASN A 81 -12.30 -5.26 13.81
N LEU A 82 -12.32 -5.03 12.49
CA LEU A 82 -13.32 -5.58 11.57
C LEU A 82 -13.25 -7.12 11.51
N LEU A 83 -12.06 -7.72 11.61
CA LEU A 83 -11.92 -9.18 11.69
C LEU A 83 -12.39 -9.72 13.04
N ASP A 84 -12.05 -9.05 14.14
CA ASP A 84 -12.31 -9.54 15.51
C ASP A 84 -13.77 -9.36 15.93
N ASN A 85 -14.45 -8.28 15.50
CA ASN A 85 -15.82 -7.98 15.92
C ASN A 85 -16.89 -8.76 15.12
N GLY A 86 -16.54 -9.27 13.94
CA GLY A 86 -17.43 -10.04 13.07
C GLY A 86 -18.62 -9.26 12.50
N GLU A 87 -18.63 -7.94 12.60
CA GLU A 87 -19.68 -7.07 12.05
C GLU A 87 -19.75 -7.20 10.53
N HIS A 88 -20.94 -7.20 9.93
CA HIS A 88 -21.16 -7.25 8.47
C HIS A 88 -20.56 -8.45 7.70
N THR A 89 -20.08 -9.46 8.42
CA THR A 89 -19.61 -10.72 7.84
C THR A 89 -20.71 -11.46 7.07
N ASP A 90 -20.36 -11.88 5.85
CA ASP A 90 -21.23 -12.55 4.87
C ASP A 90 -20.68 -13.93 4.48
N MET A 91 -19.65 -14.41 5.19
CA MET A 91 -19.03 -15.72 4.99
C MET A 91 -18.56 -16.37 6.28
N ILE A 92 -18.54 -17.70 6.30
CA ILE A 92 -17.93 -18.50 7.36
C ILE A 92 -16.94 -19.53 6.80
N PHE A 93 -15.82 -19.70 7.48
CA PHE A 93 -14.95 -20.87 7.36
C PHE A 93 -15.36 -21.86 8.44
N VAL A 94 -15.47 -23.13 8.08
CA VAL A 94 -15.75 -24.19 9.04
C VAL A 94 -14.54 -25.07 9.15
N VAL A 95 -13.98 -25.11 10.35
CA VAL A 95 -12.77 -25.86 10.71
C VAL A 95 -13.16 -26.85 11.78
N GLY A 96 -13.44 -28.09 11.39
CA GLY A 96 -14.04 -29.09 12.27
C GLY A 96 -15.38 -28.61 12.84
N THR A 97 -15.44 -28.34 14.14
CA THR A 97 -16.63 -27.82 14.83
C THR A 97 -16.64 -26.30 14.99
N THR A 98 -15.55 -25.61 14.65
CA THR A 98 -15.43 -24.16 14.80
C THR A 98 -15.89 -23.45 13.53
N ALA A 99 -16.68 -22.38 13.69
CA ALA A 99 -17.01 -21.46 12.60
C ALA A 99 -16.27 -20.12 12.79
N ILE A 100 -15.50 -19.69 11.77
CA ILE A 100 -14.78 -18.42 11.75
C ILE A 100 -15.44 -17.50 10.72
N ARG A 101 -15.92 -16.33 11.14
CA ARG A 101 -16.63 -15.39 10.26
C ARG A 101 -15.65 -14.50 9.48
N ALA A 102 -16.02 -14.13 8.26
CA ALA A 102 -15.21 -13.29 7.37
C ALA A 102 -16.07 -12.52 6.35
N HIS A 103 -15.40 -11.69 5.54
CA HIS A 103 -15.98 -10.83 4.52
C HIS A 103 -15.53 -11.27 3.12
N ARG A 104 -16.49 -11.64 2.26
CA ARG A 104 -16.23 -12.09 0.88
C ARG A 104 -15.48 -11.05 0.07
N CYS A 105 -15.85 -9.78 0.21
CA CYS A 105 -15.23 -8.69 -0.55
C CYS A 105 -13.73 -8.54 -0.24
N ILE A 106 -13.33 -8.65 1.03
CA ILE A 106 -11.93 -8.56 1.46
C ILE A 106 -11.15 -9.78 0.96
N LEU A 107 -11.70 -10.98 1.13
CA LEU A 107 -11.10 -12.23 0.67
C LEU A 107 -10.88 -12.21 -0.86
N ALA A 108 -11.89 -11.83 -1.63
CA ALA A 108 -11.81 -11.78 -3.09
C ALA A 108 -10.84 -10.70 -3.60
N ALA A 109 -10.75 -9.56 -2.89
CA ALA A 109 -9.81 -8.50 -3.23
C ALA A 109 -8.35 -8.92 -3.01
N ARG A 110 -8.09 -9.83 -2.06
CA ARG A 110 -6.74 -10.12 -1.57
C ARG A 110 -6.25 -11.54 -1.80
N GLY A 111 -7.11 -12.43 -2.28
CA GLY A 111 -6.77 -13.81 -2.64
C GLY A 111 -7.43 -14.22 -3.94
N ILE A 112 -6.62 -14.54 -4.95
CA ILE A 112 -7.12 -15.02 -6.25
C ILE A 112 -7.93 -16.31 -6.10
N PHE A 113 -7.51 -17.19 -5.19
CA PHE A 113 -8.24 -18.41 -4.85
C PHE A 113 -9.70 -18.09 -4.46
N PHE A 114 -9.89 -17.22 -3.46
CA PHE A 114 -11.23 -16.84 -3.00
C PHE A 114 -12.05 -16.16 -4.10
N LYS A 115 -11.41 -15.31 -4.90
CA LYS A 115 -12.08 -14.65 -6.03
C LYS A 115 -12.64 -15.66 -7.03
N GLU A 116 -11.86 -16.66 -7.41
CA GLU A 116 -12.33 -17.69 -8.34
C GLU A 116 -13.32 -18.66 -7.68
N GLU A 117 -13.13 -18.95 -6.38
CA GLU A 117 -14.05 -19.75 -5.58
C GLU A 117 -15.46 -19.14 -5.58
N PHE A 118 -15.57 -17.84 -5.27
CA PHE A 118 -16.87 -17.17 -5.21
C PHE A 118 -17.51 -17.01 -6.58
N ARG A 119 -16.70 -16.85 -7.64
CA ARG A 119 -17.22 -16.87 -9.01
C ARG A 119 -17.81 -18.23 -9.36
N ARG A 120 -17.17 -19.31 -8.94
CA ARG A 120 -17.67 -20.67 -9.17
C ARG A 120 -18.95 -20.92 -8.38
N GLU A 121 -19.00 -20.50 -7.11
CA GLU A 121 -20.19 -20.55 -6.27
C GLU A 121 -21.38 -19.83 -6.93
N ILE A 122 -21.16 -18.63 -7.49
CA ILE A 122 -22.19 -17.86 -8.20
C ILE A 122 -22.61 -18.56 -9.50
N ALA A 123 -21.66 -19.12 -10.26
CA ALA A 123 -21.94 -19.76 -11.54
C ALA A 123 -22.65 -21.11 -11.39
N SER A 124 -22.40 -21.82 -10.29
CA SER A 124 -22.98 -23.13 -9.98
C SER A 124 -23.34 -23.22 -8.49
N PRO A 125 -24.44 -22.58 -8.06
CA PRO A 125 -24.86 -22.60 -6.66
C PRO A 125 -25.15 -24.02 -6.20
N GLN A 126 -24.59 -24.41 -5.05
CA GLN A 126 -24.96 -25.65 -4.37
C GLN A 126 -25.88 -25.30 -3.20
N GLU A 127 -26.99 -26.02 -3.07
CA GLU A 127 -27.93 -25.80 -1.97
C GLU A 127 -27.24 -26.01 -0.62
N GLY A 128 -27.33 -25.00 0.26
CA GLY A 128 -26.76 -25.05 1.61
C GLY A 128 -25.26 -24.75 1.71
N SER A 129 -24.57 -24.45 0.61
CA SER A 129 -23.14 -24.08 0.63
C SER A 129 -22.89 -22.57 0.55
N GLU A 130 -23.94 -21.76 0.39
CA GLU A 130 -23.79 -20.32 0.17
C GLU A 130 -23.10 -19.65 1.36
N GLY A 131 -22.06 -18.87 1.07
CA GLY A 131 -21.32 -18.13 2.10
C GLY A 131 -20.54 -19.03 3.07
N ARG A 132 -20.17 -20.25 2.67
CA ARG A 132 -19.46 -21.19 3.53
C ARG A 132 -18.28 -21.84 2.80
N ILE A 133 -17.14 -21.93 3.48
CA ILE A 133 -15.96 -22.67 3.04
C ILE A 133 -15.68 -23.76 4.08
N GLU A 134 -15.82 -25.02 3.68
CA GLU A 134 -15.38 -26.17 4.48
C GLU A 134 -13.85 -26.26 4.41
N VAL A 135 -13.20 -26.29 5.56
CA VAL A 135 -11.75 -26.43 5.66
C VAL A 135 -11.44 -27.87 6.06
N GLY A 136 -10.54 -28.52 5.32
CA GLY A 136 -10.13 -29.90 5.58
C GLY A 136 -9.45 -30.07 6.93
N ASP A 137 -9.56 -31.28 7.50
CA ASP A 137 -9.05 -31.62 8.84
C ASP A 137 -7.53 -31.45 8.99
N GLU A 138 -6.79 -31.40 7.87
CA GLU A 138 -5.35 -31.13 7.83
C GLU A 138 -4.98 -29.69 8.21
N VAL A 139 -5.93 -28.75 8.14
CA VAL A 139 -5.69 -27.34 8.45
C VAL A 139 -6.30 -26.99 9.80
N SER A 140 -5.43 -26.64 10.76
CA SER A 140 -5.89 -26.23 12.09
C SER A 140 -6.56 -24.84 12.08
N GLU A 141 -7.43 -24.60 13.07
CA GLU A 141 -8.08 -23.30 13.29
C GLU A 141 -7.06 -22.16 13.36
N GLY A 142 -5.92 -22.37 14.04
CA GLY A 142 -4.86 -21.38 14.18
C GLY A 142 -4.24 -20.96 12.84
N VAL A 143 -4.11 -21.89 11.89
CA VAL A 143 -3.62 -21.58 10.54
C VAL A 143 -4.64 -20.73 9.79
N VAL A 144 -5.93 -21.06 9.85
CA VAL A 144 -6.98 -20.27 9.20
C VAL A 144 -7.02 -18.85 9.78
N ARG A 145 -6.91 -18.70 11.12
CA ARG A 145 -6.82 -17.38 11.76
C ARG A 145 -5.61 -16.60 11.30
N ALA A 146 -4.43 -17.21 11.24
CA ALA A 146 -3.21 -16.56 10.76
C ALA A 146 -3.34 -16.08 9.30
N VAL A 147 -3.96 -16.89 8.43
CA VAL A 147 -4.24 -16.50 7.04
C VAL A 147 -5.20 -15.32 6.99
N LEU A 148 -6.28 -15.33 7.78
CA LEU A 148 -7.22 -14.21 7.84
C LEU A 148 -6.56 -12.94 8.38
N GLU A 149 -5.71 -13.05 9.40
CA GLU A 149 -4.94 -11.90 9.90
C GLU A 149 -4.02 -11.31 8.83
N PHE A 150 -3.33 -12.17 8.07
CA PHE A 150 -2.54 -11.70 6.94
C PHE A 150 -3.40 -11.03 5.87
N VAL A 151 -4.54 -11.63 5.52
CA VAL A 151 -5.45 -11.08 4.53
C VAL A 151 -5.96 -9.70 4.97
N TYR A 152 -6.37 -9.51 6.21
CA TYR A 152 -6.96 -8.24 6.67
C TYR A 152 -5.88 -7.19 6.98
N CYS A 153 -4.79 -7.60 7.61
CA CYS A 153 -3.83 -6.69 8.24
C CYS A 153 -2.46 -6.69 7.58
N ASN A 154 -2.21 -7.52 6.56
CA ASN A 154 -0.90 -7.73 5.93
C ASN A 154 0.21 -8.04 6.95
N ARG A 155 -0.16 -8.69 8.06
CA ARG A 155 0.71 -9.02 9.20
C ARG A 155 0.26 -10.35 9.78
N VAL A 156 1.22 -11.17 10.19
CA VAL A 156 0.99 -12.35 11.01
C VAL A 156 1.83 -12.19 12.28
N PRO A 157 1.24 -12.05 13.46
CA PRO A 157 1.97 -12.00 14.72
C PRO A 157 2.82 -13.26 14.87
N GLY A 158 4.10 -13.11 15.20
CA GLY A 158 5.01 -14.25 15.41
C GLY A 158 5.75 -14.74 14.16
N ILE A 159 5.46 -14.19 12.98
CA ILE A 159 6.35 -14.29 11.82
C ILE A 159 7.49 -13.27 12.01
N VAL A 160 8.58 -13.72 12.65
CA VAL A 160 9.86 -13.01 12.63
C VAL A 160 10.46 -13.12 11.23
N ASN A 161 10.65 -11.97 10.56
CA ASN A 161 11.45 -11.77 9.34
C ASN A 161 11.76 -13.03 8.51
N PHE A 162 10.80 -13.51 7.72
CA PHE A 162 11.15 -14.45 6.66
C PHE A 162 11.93 -13.71 5.58
N THR A 163 13.14 -14.19 5.32
CA THR A 163 13.94 -13.72 4.20
C THR A 163 13.43 -14.39 2.93
N VAL A 164 13.43 -13.66 1.80
CA VAL A 164 12.96 -14.18 0.50
C VAL A 164 13.65 -15.50 0.10
N SER A 165 14.85 -15.77 0.62
CA SER A 165 15.59 -17.02 0.44
C SER A 165 14.91 -18.27 1.03
N GLU A 166 14.01 -18.13 2.01
CA GLU A 166 13.38 -19.27 2.68
C GLU A 166 12.15 -19.80 1.92
N PHE A 167 11.62 -19.05 0.95
CA PHE A 167 10.51 -19.49 0.10
C PHE A 167 10.92 -20.46 -1.03
N GLN A 168 12.22 -20.61 -1.30
CA GLN A 168 12.72 -21.34 -2.46
C GLN A 168 12.83 -22.86 -2.27
N THR A 169 12.41 -23.42 -1.14
CA THR A 169 12.51 -24.87 -0.85
C THR A 169 11.17 -25.61 -0.89
N CYS A 170 10.06 -24.95 -1.22
CA CYS A 170 8.74 -25.58 -1.27
C CYS A 170 7.95 -25.33 -2.56
N ILE A 171 8.64 -25.19 -3.70
CA ILE A 171 8.04 -25.31 -5.04
C ILE A 171 8.87 -26.27 -5.87
#